data_AF-A0A101IUE6-F1
#
_entry.id   AF-A0A101IUE6-F1
#
_cell.length_a   1.000
_cell.length_b   1.000
_cell.length_c   1.000
_cell.angle_alpha   90.00
_cell.angle_beta   90.00
_cell.angle_gamma   90.00
#
_symmetry.space_group_name_H-M   'P 1'
#
loop_
_entity.id
_entity.type
_entity.pdbx_description
1 polymer ?
#
loop_
_entity_poly.entity_id
_entity_poly.type
_entity_poly.pdbx_seq_one_letter_code
_entity_poly.pdbx_strand_id
1 'polypeptide(L)'
;MGPNIDRRLFVVGVLAFIGATILVATIVLMCTAIFTWVETSSGFPVLYVSEVRGEHLQNASIIHLTEKDFEQYPALDSVIRGDNRGPDPWKLEYPSDDPDERGIGSVAVTYVERDVLIESSGIDLETRKRPYLEYKGAYYYTLVSIP
;
A
#
# COMPACT_ATOMS: atom_id res chain seq x y z
N MET A 1 -21.37 -42.04 49.92
CA MET A 1 -20.34 -41.51 48.98
C MET A 1 -20.69 -40.07 48.65
N GLY A 2 -19.95 -39.09 49.19
CA GLY A 2 -20.11 -37.68 48.79
C GLY A 2 -19.54 -37.46 47.38
N PRO A 3 -20.08 -36.51 46.59
CA PRO A 3 -19.56 -36.21 45.26
C PRO A 3 -18.12 -35.69 45.36
N ASN A 4 -17.23 -36.25 44.54
CA ASN A 4 -15.81 -35.92 44.56
C ASN A 4 -15.59 -34.58 43.81
N ILE A 5 -15.64 -33.48 44.57
CA ILE A 5 -15.67 -32.09 44.08
C ILE A 5 -14.44 -31.76 43.21
N ASP A 6 -13.28 -32.32 43.53
CA ASP A 6 -12.03 -32.11 42.80
C ASP A 6 -12.09 -32.60 41.36
N ARG A 7 -12.73 -33.74 41.13
CA ARG A 7 -12.92 -34.31 39.79
C ARG A 7 -13.86 -33.46 38.93
N ARG A 8 -14.86 -32.80 39.54
CA ARG A 8 -15.77 -31.90 38.82
C ARG A 8 -15.08 -30.60 38.42
N LEU A 9 -14.28 -30.01 39.32
CA LEU A 9 -13.50 -28.81 39.03
C LEU A 9 -12.49 -29.05 37.89
N PHE A 10 -11.81 -30.20 37.90
CA PHE A 10 -10.89 -30.58 36.82
C PHE A 10 -11.60 -30.70 35.46
N VAL A 11 -12.76 -31.36 35.40
CA VAL A 11 -13.55 -31.50 34.17
C VAL A 11 -14.04 -30.14 33.64
N VAL A 12 -14.51 -29.27 34.54
CA VAL A 12 -14.96 -27.92 34.16
C VAL A 12 -13.79 -27.09 33.63
N GLY A 13 -12.61 -27.18 34.26
CA GLY A 13 -11.40 -26.49 33.79
C GLY A 13 -10.96 -26.94 32.39
N VAL A 14 -10.97 -28.24 32.13
CA VAL A 14 -10.64 -28.78 30.80
C VAL A 14 -11.65 -28.34 29.74
N LEU A 15 -12.96 -28.38 30.05
CA LEU A 15 -13.99 -27.92 29.13
C LEU A 15 -13.89 -26.42 28.83
N ALA A 16 -13.59 -25.60 29.83
CA ALA A 16 -13.37 -24.17 29.67
C ALA A 16 -12.14 -23.88 28.79
N PHE A 17 -11.05 -24.61 28.98
CA PHE A 17 -9.83 -24.47 28.18
C PHE A 17 -10.06 -24.86 26.71
N ILE A 18 -10.77 -25.97 26.47
CA ILE A 18 -11.15 -26.38 25.11
C ILE A 18 -12.03 -25.30 24.45
N GLY A 19 -13.02 -24.78 25.18
CA GLY A 19 -13.89 -23.71 24.68
C GLY A 19 -13.10 -22.46 24.32
N ALA A 20 -12.17 -22.02 25.18
CA ALA A 20 -11.30 -20.87 24.90
C ALA A 20 -10.42 -21.10 23.67
N THR A 21 -9.86 -22.31 23.52
CA THR A 21 -9.01 -22.66 22.38
C THR A 21 -9.81 -22.64 21.08
N ILE A 22 -11.03 -23.18 21.08
CA ILE A 22 -11.92 -23.16 19.91
C ILE A 22 -12.32 -21.71 19.56
N LEU A 23 -12.59 -20.87 20.57
CA LEU A 23 -12.93 -19.47 20.36
C LEU A 23 -11.78 -18.72 19.69
N VAL A 24 -10.55 -18.87 20.23
CA VAL A 24 -9.35 -18.26 19.65
C VAL A 24 -9.12 -18.74 18.21
N ALA A 25 -9.22 -20.05 17.97
CA ALA A 25 -9.08 -20.61 16.63
C ALA A 25 -10.12 -20.05 15.65
N THR A 26 -11.37 -19.90 16.09
CA THR A 26 -12.45 -19.31 15.29
C THR A 26 -12.18 -17.84 14.96
N ILE A 27 -11.72 -17.07 15.93
CA ILE A 27 -11.37 -15.65 15.73
C ILE A 27 -10.23 -15.53 14.70
N VAL A 28 -9.16 -16.30 14.87
CA VAL A 28 -8.03 -16.31 13.93
C VAL A 28 -8.49 -16.67 12.52
N LEU A 29 -9.29 -17.73 12.38
CA LEU A 29 -9.79 -18.17 11.09
C LEU A 29 -10.71 -17.14 10.43
N MET A 30 -11.60 -16.49 11.20
CA MET A 30 -12.43 -15.39 10.72
C MET A 30 -11.59 -14.19 10.27
N CYS A 31 -10.58 -13.78 11.04
CA CYS A 31 -9.67 -12.71 10.65
C CYS A 31 -8.96 -13.04 9.34
N THR A 32 -8.37 -14.24 9.23
CA THR A 32 -7.70 -14.69 8.01
C THR A 32 -8.66 -14.67 6.82
N ALA A 33 -9.87 -15.21 6.97
CA ALA A 33 -10.86 -15.22 5.90
C ALA A 33 -11.28 -13.81 5.46
N ILE A 34 -11.44 -12.86 6.39
CA ILE A 34 -11.74 -11.46 6.08
C ILE A 34 -10.59 -10.82 5.29
N PHE A 35 -9.33 -10.97 5.75
CA PHE A 35 -8.18 -10.42 5.03
C PHE A 35 -8.05 -11.01 3.62
N THR A 36 -8.18 -12.33 3.48
CA THR A 36 -8.17 -12.99 2.17
C THR A 36 -9.32 -12.51 1.28
N TRP A 37 -10.51 -12.29 1.85
CA TRP A 37 -11.66 -11.77 1.10
C TRP A 37 -11.45 -10.32 0.65
N VAL A 38 -10.87 -9.45 1.49
CA VAL A 38 -10.53 -8.07 1.12
C VAL A 38 -9.51 -8.05 -0.01
N GLU A 39 -8.44 -8.84 0.11
CA GLU A 39 -7.40 -8.98 -0.92
C GLU A 39 -7.95 -9.47 -2.27
N THR A 40 -8.89 -10.43 -2.24
CA THR A 40 -9.45 -11.02 -3.46
C THR A 40 -10.61 -10.23 -4.06
N SER A 41 -11.38 -9.48 -3.27
CA SER A 41 -12.57 -8.77 -3.75
C SER A 41 -12.27 -7.38 -4.32
N SER A 42 -11.31 -6.67 -3.74
CA SER A 42 -10.99 -5.28 -4.13
C SER A 42 -9.71 -5.13 -4.93
N GLY A 43 -8.88 -6.19 -4.97
CA GLY A 43 -7.53 -6.13 -5.52
C GLY A 43 -6.60 -5.33 -4.62
N PHE A 44 -5.29 -5.52 -4.78
CA PHE A 44 -4.33 -4.68 -4.09
C PHE A 44 -4.38 -3.25 -4.66
N PRO A 45 -4.22 -2.21 -3.82
CA PRO A 45 -4.02 -0.87 -4.32
C PRO A 45 -2.81 -0.82 -5.26
N VAL A 46 -2.87 0.04 -6.26
CA VAL A 46 -1.83 0.15 -7.28
C VAL A 46 -1.19 1.53 -7.18
N LEU A 47 0.13 1.55 -7.06
CA LEU A 47 0.94 2.75 -7.20
C LEU A 47 1.20 2.96 -8.70
N TYR A 48 0.79 4.10 -9.21
CA TYR A 48 1.10 4.61 -10.55
C TYR A 48 2.13 5.72 -10.41
N VAL A 49 3.14 5.69 -11.27
CA VAL A 49 4.16 6.73 -11.31
C VAL A 49 4.23 7.29 -12.73
N SER A 50 4.18 8.61 -12.82
CA SER A 50 4.43 9.36 -14.05
C SER A 50 5.72 10.16 -13.92
N GLU A 51 6.50 10.27 -14.99
CA GLU A 51 7.57 11.26 -15.11
C GLU A 51 6.96 12.57 -15.63
N VAL A 52 7.32 13.69 -15.02
CA VAL A 52 6.74 15.01 -15.30
C VAL A 52 7.83 16.02 -15.66
N ARG A 53 7.53 16.94 -16.55
CA ARG A 53 8.42 18.02 -17.00
C ARG A 53 7.64 19.35 -17.12
N GLY A 54 8.33 20.38 -17.59
CA GLY A 54 7.66 21.61 -18.05
C GLY A 54 6.94 22.39 -16.96
N GLU A 55 5.74 22.87 -17.28
CA GLU A 55 5.02 23.88 -16.50
C GLU A 55 4.51 23.37 -15.14
N HIS A 56 4.32 22.06 -15.01
CA HIS A 56 3.85 21.41 -13.77
C HIS A 56 4.74 21.64 -12.55
N LEU A 57 6.03 21.91 -12.79
CA LEU A 57 7.02 22.13 -11.74
C LEU A 57 7.01 23.58 -11.23
N GLN A 58 6.34 24.50 -11.92
CA GLN A 58 6.29 25.90 -11.51
C GLN A 58 5.37 26.06 -10.28
N ASN A 59 5.96 26.51 -9.16
CA ASN A 59 5.29 26.63 -7.85
C ASN A 59 4.85 25.30 -7.22
N ALA A 60 5.42 24.18 -7.64
CA ALA A 60 5.12 22.90 -7.03
C ALA A 60 6.02 22.60 -5.83
N SER A 61 5.48 21.83 -4.88
CA SER A 61 6.29 21.25 -3.79
C SER A 61 7.10 20.09 -4.36
N ILE A 62 8.42 20.09 -4.15
CA ILE A 62 9.33 19.07 -4.67
C ILE A 62 10.03 18.39 -3.50
N ILE A 63 9.97 17.07 -3.45
CA ILE A 63 10.67 16.23 -2.49
C ILE A 63 11.82 15.53 -3.21
N HIS A 64 13.05 15.77 -2.75
CA HIS A 64 14.24 15.13 -3.30
C HIS A 64 14.40 13.73 -2.72
N LEU A 65 14.32 12.71 -3.57
CA LEU A 65 14.52 11.32 -3.20
C LEU A 65 16.01 11.00 -3.08
N THR A 66 16.34 10.28 -2.03
CA THR A 66 17.67 9.75 -1.75
C THR A 66 17.68 8.22 -1.87
N GLU A 67 18.86 7.62 -1.89
CA GLU A 67 19.01 6.16 -1.89
C GLU A 67 18.30 5.49 -0.70
N LYS A 68 18.27 6.15 0.46
CA LYS A 68 17.58 5.66 1.66
C LYS A 68 16.06 5.62 1.48
N ASP A 69 15.51 6.55 0.71
CA ASP A 69 14.07 6.56 0.45
C ASP A 69 13.65 5.35 -0.38
N PHE A 70 14.50 4.89 -1.30
CA PHE A 70 14.22 3.65 -2.05
C PHE A 70 14.34 2.39 -1.19
N GLU A 71 15.21 2.38 -0.18
CA GLU A 71 15.22 1.29 0.81
C GLU A 71 13.94 1.26 1.64
N GLN A 72 13.36 2.43 1.92
CA GLN A 72 12.13 2.56 2.69
C GLN A 72 10.87 2.31 1.85
N TYR A 73 10.91 2.61 0.54
CA TYR A 73 9.79 2.52 -0.39
C TYR A 73 10.10 1.60 -1.58
N PRO A 74 10.10 0.28 -1.37
CA PRO A 74 10.47 -0.69 -2.41
C PRO A 74 9.53 -0.65 -3.62
N ALA A 75 8.24 -0.32 -3.46
CA ALA A 75 7.34 -0.11 -4.59
C ALA A 75 7.78 1.07 -5.49
N LEU A 76 8.21 2.17 -4.88
CA LEU A 76 8.69 3.34 -5.61
C LEU A 76 10.00 3.03 -6.34
N ASP A 77 10.89 2.29 -5.67
CA ASP A 77 12.12 1.79 -6.26
C ASP A 77 11.86 0.93 -7.50
N SER A 78 10.92 0.00 -7.37
CA SER A 78 10.58 -0.94 -8.43
C SER A 78 10.08 -0.26 -9.71
N VAL A 79 9.35 0.86 -9.59
CA VAL A 79 8.83 1.61 -10.76
C VAL A 79 9.83 2.65 -11.28
N ILE A 80 10.58 3.34 -10.40
CA ILE A 80 11.51 4.39 -10.84
C ILE A 80 12.83 3.80 -11.35
N ARG A 81 13.33 2.72 -10.76
CA ARG A 81 14.65 2.14 -11.08
C ARG A 81 14.61 0.67 -11.49
N GLY A 82 13.56 -0.05 -11.10
CA GLY A 82 13.44 -1.49 -11.27
C GLY A 82 12.64 -1.95 -12.48
N ASP A 83 12.20 -3.20 -12.40
CA ASP A 83 11.58 -3.93 -13.51
C ASP A 83 10.14 -3.51 -13.84
N ASN A 84 9.47 -2.78 -12.93
CA ASN A 84 8.13 -2.24 -13.18
C ASN A 84 8.19 -0.90 -13.92
N ARG A 85 9.39 -0.42 -14.27
CA ARG A 85 9.56 0.72 -15.15
C ARG A 85 9.20 0.34 -16.59
N GLY A 86 8.08 0.86 -17.06
CA GLY A 86 7.64 0.74 -18.44
C GLY A 86 8.62 1.43 -19.41
N PRO A 87 8.76 0.90 -20.64
CA PRO A 87 9.59 1.48 -21.69
C PRO A 87 8.94 2.72 -22.34
N ASP A 88 7.83 3.23 -21.79
CA ASP A 88 6.92 4.11 -22.52
C ASP A 88 7.65 5.33 -23.08
N PRO A 89 7.69 5.49 -24.41
CA PRO A 89 8.26 6.68 -25.03
C PRO A 89 7.37 7.88 -24.67
N TRP A 90 7.93 9.10 -24.74
CA TRP A 90 7.15 10.35 -24.69
C TRP A 90 6.27 10.44 -25.94
N LYS A 91 5.20 9.64 -26.01
CA LYS A 91 4.22 9.64 -27.09
C LYS A 91 2.89 10.01 -26.48
N LEU A 92 2.28 11.09 -26.98
CA LEU A 92 0.85 11.29 -26.80
C LEU A 92 0.14 10.14 -27.50
N GLU A 93 -0.54 9.30 -26.73
CA GLU A 93 -1.40 8.26 -27.27
C GLU A 93 -2.77 8.86 -27.63
N TYR A 94 -3.20 9.85 -26.86
CA TYR A 94 -4.42 10.62 -27.06
C TYR A 94 -4.16 12.13 -27.14
N PRO A 95 -4.97 12.90 -27.89
CA PRO A 95 -4.85 14.36 -27.96
C PRO A 95 -5.10 15.08 -26.64
N SER A 96 -5.70 14.38 -25.66
CA SER A 96 -5.97 14.85 -24.31
C SER A 96 -4.84 14.58 -23.33
N ASP A 97 -3.84 13.80 -23.72
CA ASP A 97 -2.71 13.49 -22.85
C ASP A 97 -1.87 14.74 -22.65
N ASP A 98 -1.45 14.95 -21.41
CA ASP A 98 -0.59 16.05 -21.07
C ASP A 98 0.80 15.81 -21.68
N PRO A 99 1.31 16.69 -22.57
CA PRO A 99 2.61 16.50 -23.21
C PRO A 99 3.77 16.50 -22.21
N ASP A 100 3.56 17.07 -21.03
CA ASP A 100 4.55 17.22 -19.98
C ASP A 100 4.41 16.13 -18.89
N GLU A 101 3.46 15.20 -18.99
CA GLU A 101 3.32 14.04 -18.12
C GLU A 101 3.39 12.73 -18.90
N ARG A 102 4.15 11.75 -18.40
CA ARG A 102 4.24 10.42 -19.02
C ARG A 102 4.21 9.34 -17.95
N GLY A 103 3.24 8.44 -18.01
CA GLY A 103 3.24 7.22 -17.20
C GLY A 103 4.53 6.42 -17.43
N ILE A 104 5.23 6.05 -16.35
CA ILE A 104 6.46 5.24 -16.43
C ILE A 104 6.31 3.87 -15.80
N GLY A 105 5.15 3.55 -15.25
CA GLY A 105 4.86 2.22 -14.74
C GLY A 105 3.92 2.23 -13.55
N SER A 106 3.61 1.02 -13.10
CA SER A 106 2.77 0.80 -11.93
C SER A 106 3.12 -0.51 -11.23
N VAL A 107 2.82 -0.58 -9.93
CA VAL A 107 3.06 -1.77 -9.12
C VAL A 107 1.95 -1.91 -8.08
N ALA A 108 1.54 -3.16 -7.83
CA ALA A 108 0.63 -3.46 -6.73
C ALA A 108 1.36 -3.25 -5.39
N VAL A 109 0.73 -2.54 -4.47
CA VAL A 109 1.28 -2.26 -3.13
C VAL A 109 0.37 -2.85 -2.07
N THR A 110 0.94 -3.15 -0.90
CA THR A 110 0.13 -3.58 0.25
C THR A 110 -0.66 -2.40 0.81
N TYR A 111 -1.74 -2.65 1.56
CA TYR A 111 -2.48 -1.57 2.22
C TYR A 111 -1.61 -0.78 3.21
N VAL A 112 -0.71 -1.47 3.92
CA VAL A 112 0.24 -0.82 4.84
C VAL A 112 1.19 0.08 4.07
N GLU A 113 1.78 -0.41 2.99
CA GLU A 113 2.70 0.38 2.16
C GLU A 113 2.00 1.58 1.51
N ARG A 114 0.74 1.42 1.07
CA ARG A 114 -0.12 2.54 0.63
C ARG A 114 -0.24 3.61 1.70
N ASP A 115 -0.59 3.24 2.92
CA ASP A 115 -0.86 4.21 3.98
C ASP A 115 0.43 4.96 4.37
N VAL A 116 1.56 4.24 4.45
CA VAL A 116 2.87 4.85 4.70
C VAL A 116 3.25 5.80 3.55
N LEU A 117 3.06 5.41 2.29
CA LEU A 117 3.33 6.26 1.13
C LEU A 117 2.47 7.53 1.16
N ILE A 118 1.18 7.41 1.50
CA ILE A 118 0.26 8.54 1.59
C ILE A 118 0.69 9.51 2.70
N GLU A 119 1.03 8.99 3.87
CA GLU A 119 1.46 9.78 5.02
C GLU A 119 2.81 10.47 4.76
N SER A 120 3.78 9.74 4.21
CA SER A 120 5.14 10.25 4.02
C SER A 120 5.30 11.21 2.85
N SER A 121 4.51 11.02 1.80
CA SER A 121 4.47 11.97 0.68
C SER A 121 3.72 13.25 1.04
N GLY A 122 3.19 13.38 2.27
CA GLY A 122 2.52 14.60 2.72
C GLY A 122 1.32 14.93 1.86
N ILE A 123 0.58 13.90 1.41
CA ILE A 123 -0.64 14.09 0.63
C ILE A 123 -1.61 14.90 1.47
N ASP A 124 -1.79 16.15 1.07
CA ASP A 124 -2.84 16.98 1.62
C ASP A 124 -4.17 16.47 1.08
N LEU A 125 -4.90 15.73 1.93
CA LEU A 125 -6.22 15.20 1.63
C LEU A 125 -7.27 16.31 1.43
N GLU A 126 -7.03 17.52 1.94
CA GLU A 126 -7.92 18.68 1.73
C GLU A 126 -7.67 19.37 0.39
N THR A 127 -6.41 19.57 -0.01
CA THR A 127 -6.09 20.30 -1.26
C THR A 127 -5.86 19.39 -2.47
N ARG A 128 -5.72 18.08 -2.27
CA ARG A 128 -5.34 17.08 -3.29
C ARG A 128 -4.02 17.39 -4.04
N LYS A 129 -3.26 18.40 -3.62
CA LYS A 129 -1.97 18.73 -4.23
C LYS A 129 -0.92 17.77 -3.69
N ARG A 130 -0.44 16.89 -4.56
CA ARG A 130 0.66 15.97 -4.23
C ARG A 130 1.98 16.64 -4.58
N PRO A 131 3.02 16.51 -3.74
CA PRO A 131 4.35 16.95 -4.13
C PRO A 131 4.88 16.09 -5.27
N TYR A 132 5.70 16.70 -6.12
CA TYR A 132 6.50 15.95 -7.08
C TYR A 132 7.75 15.41 -6.39
N LEU A 133 8.19 14.24 -6.83
CA LEU A 133 9.40 13.60 -6.34
C LEU A 133 10.52 13.83 -7.35
N GLU A 134 11.72 14.20 -6.91
CA GLU A 134 12.88 14.40 -7.78
C GLU A 134 13.93 13.32 -7.49
N TYR A 135 14.46 12.70 -8.54
CA TYR A 135 15.61 11.80 -8.43
C TYR A 135 16.49 11.91 -9.67
N LYS A 136 17.78 12.20 -9.47
CA LYS A 136 18.80 12.30 -10.53
C LYS A 136 18.41 13.26 -11.68
N GLY A 137 17.73 14.36 -11.36
CA GLY A 137 17.31 15.40 -12.29
C GLY A 137 16.00 15.09 -13.04
N ALA A 138 15.35 13.96 -12.75
CA ALA A 138 14.03 13.63 -13.26
C ALA A 138 12.97 13.85 -12.17
N TYR A 139 11.79 14.31 -12.59
CA TYR A 139 10.68 14.60 -11.69
C TYR A 139 9.55 13.60 -11.91
N TYR A 140 8.89 13.22 -10.82
CA TYR A 140 7.91 12.16 -10.78
C TYR A 140 6.65 12.60 -10.04
N TYR A 141 5.51 12.15 -10.54
CA TYR A 141 4.22 12.29 -9.90
C TYR A 141 3.67 10.91 -9.54
N THR A 142 3.17 10.76 -8.32
CA THR A 142 2.70 9.47 -7.80
C THR A 142 1.22 9.49 -7.48
N LEU A 143 0.49 8.54 -8.03
CA LEU A 143 -0.91 8.28 -7.75
C LEU A 143 -1.07 6.89 -7.14
N VAL A 144 -1.74 6.79 -6.00
CA VAL A 144 -2.11 5.50 -5.43
C VAL A 144 -3.61 5.33 -5.61
N SER A 145 -4.03 4.27 -6.28
CA SER A 145 -5.45 3.97 -6.44
C SER A 145 -6.08 3.67 -5.07
N ILE A 146 -7.32 4.13 -4.93
CA ILE A 146 -8.18 3.76 -3.82
C ILE A 146 -9.22 2.83 -4.43
N PRO A 147 -9.26 1.53 -4.05
CA PRO A 147 -10.28 0.62 -4.54
C PRO A 147 -11.68 1.04 -4.07
#